data_AF-A0A2V4DUQ1-F1
#
_entry.id   AF-A0A2V4DUQ1-F1
#
_cell.length_a   1.000
_cell.length_b   1.000
_cell.length_c   1.000
_cell.angle_alpha   90.00
_cell.angle_beta   90.00
_cell.angle_gamma   90.00
#
_symmetry.space_group_name_H-M   'P 1'
#
loop_
_entity.id
_entity.type
_entity.pdbx_description
1 polymer ?
#
loop_
_entity_poly.entity_id
_entity_poly.type
_entity_poly.pdbx_seq_one_letter_code
_entity_poly.pdbx_strand_id
1 'polypeptide(L)'
;MSNEIELKFQINQSDIEQLQNYLDQWVCCDEAEFSSQQHLVNQLNLTNTYYDTEDHFLRLNGCGLRIRTTETEQSKCFEITLKSKGNSIGGLHERIEINQPLPNDKLDLSVLPKEALPNGLTPLKPLFTTNFKRQTWLISFANSEIEVALDLGQITLNSQSMPIQEVELEIKQGNKQDLLNFAIELSRFNLHLFSQSKASRGYRLLDNLTLTPTVLSSQIKQDLAGLLNFWQQNEEYALANNDLIFYKQLLIQINEILINQNLQIEPEFKQWQMAIPLIDSIKQFAYCEVNTKFKLMLMAEINKK
;
A
#
# COMPACT_ATOMS: atom_id res chain seq x y z
N MET A 1 -5.05 11.02 17.17
CA MET A 1 -5.60 10.34 15.99
C MET A 1 -5.08 11.09 14.79
N SER A 2 -4.40 10.44 13.87
CA SER A 2 -3.97 11.02 12.59
C SER A 2 -4.78 10.40 11.47
N ASN A 3 -5.06 11.18 10.43
CA ASN A 3 -5.60 10.65 9.19
C ASN A 3 -4.41 10.28 8.32
N GLU A 4 -4.13 8.98 8.19
CA GLU A 4 -3.08 8.43 7.34
C GLU A 4 -3.59 8.39 5.90
N ILE A 5 -2.84 8.99 4.97
CA ILE A 5 -3.06 8.84 3.52
C ILE A 5 -1.78 8.28 2.92
N GLU A 6 -1.83 7.02 2.50
CA GLU A 6 -0.69 6.29 1.96
C GLU A 6 -1.03 5.66 0.61
N LEU A 7 -0.04 5.58 -0.29
CA LEU A 7 -0.11 4.85 -1.55
C LEU A 7 0.91 3.73 -1.53
N LYS A 8 0.50 2.51 -1.87
CA LYS A 8 1.34 1.32 -1.75
C LYS A 8 1.60 0.64 -3.08
N PHE A 9 2.84 0.17 -3.23
CA PHE A 9 3.33 -0.54 -4.38
C PHE A 9 4.12 -1.79 -3.99
N GLN A 10 4.17 -2.78 -4.87
CA GLN A 10 5.25 -3.75 -4.94
C GLN A 10 6.29 -3.30 -5.96
N ILE A 11 7.52 -3.74 -5.78
CA ILE A 11 8.65 -3.46 -6.67
C ILE A 11 9.39 -4.77 -6.97
N ASN A 12 10.05 -4.93 -8.12
CA ASN A 12 10.92 -6.10 -8.34
C ASN A 12 12.29 -5.91 -7.69
N GLN A 13 12.95 -7.03 -7.38
CA GLN A 13 14.28 -7.00 -6.77
C GLN A 13 15.31 -6.26 -7.63
N SER A 14 15.18 -6.35 -8.96
CA SER A 14 16.07 -5.70 -9.92
C SER A 14 15.94 -4.18 -9.97
N ASP A 15 14.80 -3.63 -9.54
CA ASP A 15 14.50 -2.20 -9.65
C ASP A 15 14.82 -1.42 -8.35
N ILE A 16 15.07 -2.15 -7.25
CA ILE A 16 15.27 -1.56 -5.91
C ILE A 16 16.47 -0.61 -5.86
N GLU A 17 17.64 -1.05 -6.34
CA GLU A 17 18.87 -0.24 -6.28
C GLU A 17 18.71 1.06 -7.08
N GLN A 18 18.05 0.99 -8.23
CA GLN A 18 17.80 2.16 -9.06
C GLN A 18 16.85 3.15 -8.37
N LEU A 19 15.79 2.65 -7.73
CA LEU A 19 14.87 3.49 -6.95
C LEU A 19 15.60 4.15 -5.76
N GLN A 20 16.39 3.39 -5.00
CA GLN A 20 17.16 3.92 -3.86
C GLN A 20 18.09 5.05 -4.30
N ASN A 21 18.89 4.81 -5.34
CA ASN A 21 19.82 5.81 -5.88
C ASN A 21 19.08 7.09 -6.33
N TYR A 22 17.90 6.96 -6.93
CA TYR A 22 17.09 8.10 -7.34
C TYR A 22 16.59 8.91 -6.14
N LEU A 23 16.08 8.24 -5.10
CA LEU A 23 15.58 8.90 -3.89
C LEU A 23 16.72 9.55 -3.08
N ASP A 24 17.88 8.90 -3.00
CA ASP A 24 19.08 9.47 -2.36
C ASP A 24 19.55 10.74 -3.08
N GLN A 25 19.52 10.75 -4.42
CA GLN A 25 19.83 11.94 -5.21
C GLN A 25 18.80 13.05 -5.00
N TRP A 26 17.52 12.71 -4.96
CA TRP A 26 16.45 13.68 -4.72
C TRP A 26 16.62 14.39 -3.38
N VAL A 27 16.81 13.62 -2.31
CA VAL A 27 17.04 14.16 -0.96
C VAL A 27 18.27 15.04 -0.90
N CYS A 28 19.36 14.65 -1.54
CA CYS A 28 20.59 15.46 -1.60
C CYS A 28 20.34 16.84 -2.25
N CYS A 29 19.49 16.90 -3.28
CA CYS A 29 19.06 18.16 -3.88
C CYS A 29 18.19 18.98 -2.92
N ASP A 30 17.23 18.35 -2.22
CA ASP A 30 16.37 19.04 -1.24
C ASP A 30 17.21 19.64 -0.08
N GLU A 31 18.22 18.94 0.45
CA GLU A 31 19.08 19.46 1.52
C GLU A 31 19.85 20.70 1.09
N ALA A 32 20.35 20.70 -0.14
CA ALA A 32 21.09 21.81 -0.72
C ALA A 32 20.21 23.07 -0.89
N GLU A 33 18.91 22.89 -1.15
CA GLU A 33 17.96 23.98 -1.35
C GLU A 33 17.34 24.49 -0.04
N PHE A 34 17.07 23.61 0.94
CA PHE A 34 16.25 23.93 2.11
C PHE A 34 17.01 24.08 3.44
N SER A 35 18.32 23.82 3.50
CA SER A 35 19.17 24.02 4.70
C SER A 35 18.59 23.44 6.01
N SER A 36 17.77 22.38 5.91
CA SER A 36 17.06 21.79 7.03
C SER A 36 17.92 20.74 7.74
N GLN A 37 18.06 20.85 9.06
CA GLN A 37 18.76 19.88 9.93
C GLN A 37 17.96 18.58 10.19
N GLN A 38 17.10 18.16 9.26
CA GLN A 38 16.27 16.97 9.43
C GLN A 38 16.98 15.74 8.85
N HIS A 39 16.85 14.59 9.51
CA HIS A 39 17.30 13.32 8.95
C HIS A 39 16.35 12.91 7.83
N LEU A 40 16.68 13.29 6.60
CA LEU A 40 15.85 13.01 5.42
C LEU A 40 15.95 11.55 4.98
N VAL A 41 16.94 10.79 5.44
CA VAL A 41 17.05 9.34 5.23
C VAL A 41 17.20 8.62 6.58
N ASN A 42 16.39 7.59 6.80
CA ASN A 42 16.47 6.74 8.00
C ASN A 42 16.41 5.25 7.66
N GLN A 43 16.98 4.40 8.51
CA GLN A 43 16.86 2.94 8.43
C GLN A 43 16.45 2.36 9.79
N LEU A 44 15.42 1.53 9.80
CA LEU A 44 14.83 0.95 11.01
C LEU A 44 14.60 -0.55 10.82
N ASN A 45 14.87 -1.35 11.86
CA ASN A 45 14.36 -2.72 11.92
C ASN A 45 13.02 -2.71 12.65
N LEU A 46 11.96 -3.14 11.96
CA LEU A 46 10.60 -3.12 12.47
C LEU A 46 10.06 -4.53 12.64
N THR A 47 9.74 -4.90 13.88
CA THR A 47 9.01 -6.13 14.20
C THR A 47 7.63 -5.77 14.71
N ASN A 48 6.58 -6.34 14.12
CA ASN A 48 5.21 -6.07 14.50
C ASN A 48 4.52 -7.38 14.85
N THR A 49 3.82 -7.43 15.97
CA THR A 49 2.95 -8.55 16.35
C THR A 49 1.51 -8.09 16.21
N TYR A 50 0.73 -8.79 15.39
CA TYR A 50 -0.69 -8.49 15.18
C TYR A 50 -1.55 -9.27 16.16
N TYR A 51 -2.58 -8.61 16.68
CA TYR A 51 -3.50 -9.16 17.67
C TYR A 51 -4.93 -9.08 17.17
N ASP A 52 -5.70 -10.14 17.42
CA ASP A 52 -7.15 -10.17 17.26
C ASP A 52 -7.77 -11.17 18.24
N THR A 53 -9.10 -11.23 18.28
CA THR A 53 -9.84 -12.28 18.95
C THR A 53 -9.79 -13.59 18.15
N GLU A 54 -10.23 -14.68 18.76
CA GLU A 54 -10.26 -16.00 18.10
C GLU A 54 -11.14 -16.04 16.84
N ASP A 55 -12.19 -15.22 16.80
CA ASP A 55 -13.17 -15.10 15.72
C ASP A 55 -12.88 -13.91 14.78
N HIS A 56 -11.69 -13.31 14.84
CA HIS A 56 -11.25 -12.20 13.98
C HIS A 56 -12.12 -10.94 14.11
N PHE A 57 -12.59 -10.64 15.32
CA PHE A 57 -13.54 -9.56 15.58
C PHE A 57 -13.02 -8.19 15.13
N LEU A 58 -11.76 -7.85 15.39
CA LEU A 58 -11.18 -6.58 14.93
C LEU A 58 -11.15 -6.53 13.40
N ARG A 59 -10.66 -7.59 12.75
CA ARG A 59 -10.63 -7.68 11.28
C ARG A 59 -12.01 -7.53 10.65
N LEU A 60 -13.03 -8.20 11.20
CA LEU A 60 -14.41 -8.12 10.72
C LEU A 60 -15.01 -6.72 10.91
N ASN A 61 -14.54 -5.98 11.92
CA ASN A 61 -14.88 -4.57 12.14
C ASN A 61 -13.97 -3.59 11.36
N GLY A 62 -13.08 -4.09 10.50
CA GLY A 62 -12.17 -3.26 9.69
C GLY A 62 -11.00 -2.65 10.47
N CYS A 63 -10.73 -3.15 11.68
CA CYS A 63 -9.63 -2.72 12.52
C CYS A 63 -8.40 -3.62 12.36
N GLY A 64 -7.22 -3.03 12.52
CA GLY A 64 -5.96 -3.75 12.67
C GLY A 64 -5.24 -3.26 13.92
N LEU A 65 -4.92 -4.17 14.84
CA LEU A 65 -4.17 -3.86 16.05
C LEU A 65 -2.82 -4.56 16.02
N ARG A 66 -1.76 -3.81 16.32
CA ARG A 66 -0.41 -4.36 16.45
C ARG A 66 0.35 -3.72 17.60
N ILE A 67 1.30 -4.46 18.13
CA ILE A 67 2.44 -3.89 18.85
C ILE A 67 3.61 -3.86 17.87
N ARG A 68 4.24 -2.71 17.71
CA ARG A 68 5.47 -2.55 16.94
C ARG A 68 6.64 -2.37 17.89
N THR A 69 7.71 -3.07 17.57
CA THR A 69 9.05 -2.87 18.10
C THR A 69 9.88 -2.21 17.00
N THR A 70 10.47 -1.07 17.32
CA THR A 70 11.41 -0.36 16.47
C THR A 70 12.79 -0.47 17.09
N GLU A 71 13.73 -1.09 16.38
CA GLU A 71 15.08 -1.35 16.86
C GLU A 71 16.12 -0.66 15.96
N THR A 72 16.96 0.16 16.59
CA THR A 72 18.17 0.75 16.01
C THR A 72 19.39 0.19 16.75
N GLU A 73 20.60 0.53 16.31
CA GLU A 73 21.83 0.11 17.02
C GLU A 73 21.89 0.62 18.48
N GLN A 74 21.17 1.70 18.78
CA GLN A 74 21.28 2.44 20.04
C GLN A 74 20.03 2.35 20.91
N SER A 75 18.88 1.97 20.34
CA SER A 75 17.60 2.06 21.03
C SER A 75 16.61 0.99 20.59
N LYS A 76 15.70 0.66 21.50
CA LYS A 76 14.57 -0.23 21.26
C LYS A 76 13.32 0.41 21.84
N CYS A 77 12.36 0.71 20.99
CA CYS A 77 11.13 1.39 21.34
C CYS A 77 9.92 0.50 21.02
N PHE A 78 8.85 0.64 21.79
CA PHE A 78 7.61 -0.10 21.60
C PHE A 78 6.45 0.87 21.41
N GLU A 79 5.54 0.55 20.51
CA GLU A 79 4.29 1.29 20.32
C GLU A 79 3.14 0.31 20.06
N ILE A 80 1.93 0.70 20.46
CA ILE A 80 0.69 0.08 20.03
C ILE A 80 0.07 0.93 18.94
N THR A 81 -0.26 0.30 17.82
CA THR A 81 -0.96 0.94 16.71
C THR A 81 -2.35 0.31 16.57
N LEU A 82 -3.38 1.16 16.55
CA LEU A 82 -4.71 0.80 16.08
C LEU A 82 -5.01 1.54 14.78
N LYS A 83 -5.23 0.79 13.70
CA LYS A 83 -5.73 1.30 12.42
C LYS A 83 -7.22 0.98 12.32
N SER A 84 -8.05 1.98 12.04
CA SER A 84 -9.50 1.78 11.88
C SER A 84 -9.86 1.49 10.43
N LYS A 85 -11.15 1.18 10.21
CA LYS A 85 -11.72 1.18 8.86
C LYS A 85 -11.52 2.55 8.22
N GLY A 86 -11.23 2.53 6.93
CA GLY A 86 -11.05 3.71 6.11
C GLY A 86 -11.46 3.44 4.67
N ASN A 87 -11.15 4.38 3.80
CA ASN A 87 -11.37 4.27 2.36
C ASN A 87 -10.13 3.70 1.68
N SER A 88 -10.33 2.92 0.62
CA SER A 88 -9.23 2.46 -0.22
C SER A 88 -9.64 2.37 -1.68
N ILE A 89 -8.74 2.83 -2.56
CA ILE A 89 -8.92 2.79 -4.01
C ILE A 89 -7.62 2.27 -4.62
N GLY A 90 -7.64 1.05 -5.17
CA GLY A 90 -6.44 0.39 -5.66
C GLY A 90 -5.41 0.25 -4.53
N GLY A 91 -4.27 0.93 -4.64
CA GLY A 91 -3.23 0.98 -3.61
C GLY A 91 -3.28 2.18 -2.66
N LEU A 92 -4.22 3.11 -2.84
CA LEU A 92 -4.38 4.29 -1.97
C LEU A 92 -5.22 3.89 -0.76
N HIS A 93 -4.72 4.19 0.44
CA HIS A 93 -5.40 3.95 1.71
C HIS A 93 -5.55 5.25 2.48
N GLU A 94 -6.76 5.50 2.99
CA GLU A 94 -7.10 6.65 3.80
C GLU A 94 -7.82 6.18 5.05
N ARG A 95 -7.18 6.26 6.21
CA ARG A 95 -7.74 5.71 7.45
C ARG A 95 -7.24 6.44 8.68
N ILE A 96 -8.00 6.31 9.76
CA ILE A 96 -7.56 6.81 11.06
C ILE A 96 -6.55 5.83 11.64
N GLU A 97 -5.42 6.38 12.08
CA GLU A 97 -4.41 5.67 12.83
C GLU A 97 -4.20 6.31 14.20
N ILE A 98 -4.01 5.46 15.20
CA ILE A 98 -3.69 5.85 16.57
C ILE A 98 -2.45 5.08 16.98
N ASN A 99 -1.36 5.81 17.17
CA ASN A 99 -0.11 5.31 17.73
C ASN A 99 0.04 5.80 19.17
N GLN A 100 0.38 4.89 20.08
CA GLN A 100 0.68 5.21 21.47
C GLN A 100 1.96 4.48 21.90
N PRO A 101 2.88 5.15 22.62
CA PRO A 101 4.07 4.49 23.12
C PRO A 101 3.72 3.44 24.17
N LEU A 102 4.48 2.34 24.19
CA LEU A 102 4.43 1.33 25.23
C LEU A 102 5.78 1.24 25.95
N PRO A 103 5.80 0.91 27.25
CA PRO A 103 7.05 0.72 27.98
C PRO A 103 7.77 -0.59 27.63
N ASN A 104 7.07 -1.55 27.01
CA ASN A 104 7.58 -2.86 26.62
C ASN A 104 6.67 -3.48 25.53
N ASP A 105 6.94 -4.72 25.13
CA ASP A 105 6.22 -5.48 24.11
C ASP A 105 4.90 -6.11 24.59
N LYS A 106 4.40 -5.75 25.78
CA LYS A 106 3.14 -6.28 26.31
C LYS A 106 1.96 -5.44 25.85
N LEU A 107 0.90 -6.15 25.46
CA LEU A 107 -0.35 -5.54 25.05
C LEU A 107 -1.01 -4.80 26.22
N ASP A 108 -1.17 -3.49 26.06
CA ASP A 108 -1.94 -2.66 26.96
C ASP A 108 -2.94 -1.83 26.14
N LEU A 109 -4.22 -2.18 26.21
CA LEU A 109 -5.27 -1.45 25.52
C LEU A 109 -5.67 -0.16 26.23
N SER A 110 -5.27 0.03 27.50
CA SER A 110 -5.71 1.17 28.31
C SER A 110 -5.11 2.51 27.84
N VAL A 111 -4.01 2.46 27.09
CA VAL A 111 -3.38 3.64 26.48
C VAL A 111 -4.15 4.13 25.24
N LEU A 112 -4.98 3.29 24.64
CA LEU A 112 -5.81 3.66 23.49
C LEU A 112 -7.11 4.34 23.96
N PRO A 113 -7.64 5.33 23.22
CA PRO A 113 -8.96 5.89 23.49
C PRO A 113 -10.03 4.81 23.44
N LYS A 114 -10.90 4.75 24.45
CA LYS A 114 -11.94 3.71 24.56
C LYS A 114 -12.88 3.72 23.36
N GLU A 115 -13.19 4.89 22.81
CA GLU A 115 -14.09 5.05 21.67
C GLU A 115 -13.48 4.55 20.36
N ALA A 116 -12.15 4.34 20.30
CA ALA A 116 -11.48 3.86 19.11
C ALA A 116 -11.58 2.34 18.95
N LEU A 117 -11.83 1.60 20.02
CA LEU A 117 -11.98 0.14 20.00
C LEU A 117 -13.46 -0.23 19.86
N PRO A 118 -13.78 -1.27 19.06
CA PRO A 118 -15.15 -1.76 18.97
C PRO A 118 -15.62 -2.37 20.30
N ASN A 119 -16.89 -2.14 20.64
CA ASN A 119 -17.50 -2.71 21.84
C ASN A 119 -17.58 -4.24 21.75
N GLY A 120 -17.49 -4.92 22.89
CA GLY A 120 -17.62 -6.38 22.96
C GLY A 120 -16.33 -7.16 22.70
N LEU A 121 -15.17 -6.49 22.75
CA LEU A 121 -13.87 -7.11 22.59
C LEU A 121 -13.65 -8.22 23.64
N THR A 122 -13.38 -9.43 23.16
CA THR A 122 -12.95 -10.56 23.99
C THR A 122 -11.41 -10.57 24.11
N PRO A 123 -10.81 -11.44 24.94
CA PRO A 123 -9.36 -11.50 25.08
C PRO A 123 -8.65 -11.69 23.74
N LEU A 124 -7.71 -10.78 23.46
CA LEU A 124 -6.89 -10.80 22.25
C LEU A 124 -5.76 -11.81 22.37
N LYS A 125 -5.39 -12.43 21.24
CA LYS A 125 -4.23 -13.31 21.11
C LYS A 125 -3.30 -12.82 20.00
N PRO A 126 -1.98 -13.04 20.12
CA PRO A 126 -1.08 -12.80 19.00
C PRO A 126 -1.40 -13.78 17.86
N LEU A 127 -1.43 -13.28 16.63
CA LEU A 127 -1.78 -14.07 15.44
C LEU A 127 -0.55 -14.39 14.60
N PHE A 128 0.09 -13.35 14.08
CA PHE A 128 1.26 -13.44 13.20
C PHE A 128 2.16 -12.23 13.43
N THR A 129 3.38 -12.31 12.93
CA THR A 129 4.34 -11.22 13.02
C THR A 129 4.77 -10.73 11.65
N THR A 130 5.20 -9.47 11.55
CA THR A 130 5.88 -8.95 10.36
C THR A 130 7.23 -8.39 10.79
N ASN A 131 8.30 -8.87 10.19
CA ASN A 131 9.67 -8.44 10.46
C ASN A 131 10.29 -7.96 9.16
N PHE A 132 10.64 -6.68 9.10
CA PHE A 132 11.21 -6.07 7.91
C PHE A 132 12.14 -4.90 8.26
N LYS A 133 13.08 -4.65 7.36
CA LYS A 133 13.87 -3.42 7.34
C LYS A 133 13.09 -2.37 6.58
N ARG A 134 12.95 -1.19 7.18
CA ARG A 134 12.36 -0.01 6.55
C ARG A 134 13.47 1.00 6.29
N GLN A 135 13.62 1.42 5.04
CA GLN A 135 14.38 2.60 4.69
C GLN A 135 13.41 3.71 4.28
N THR A 136 13.55 4.91 4.83
CA THR A 136 12.67 6.04 4.53
C THR A 136 13.42 7.19 3.92
N TRP A 137 12.75 7.93 3.02
CA TRP A 137 13.17 9.22 2.48
C TRP A 137 12.05 10.22 2.71
N LEU A 138 12.35 11.39 3.29
CA LEU A 138 11.41 12.50 3.37
C LEU A 138 11.64 13.42 2.16
N ILE A 139 10.67 13.45 1.25
CA ILE A 139 10.75 14.13 -0.03
C ILE A 139 9.90 15.40 -0.02
N SER A 140 10.50 16.52 -0.42
CA SER A 140 9.75 17.73 -0.74
C SER A 140 9.29 17.65 -2.19
N PHE A 141 7.98 17.70 -2.43
CA PHE A 141 7.41 17.68 -3.78
C PHE A 141 6.27 18.69 -3.92
N ALA A 142 6.47 19.67 -4.80
CA ALA A 142 5.57 20.81 -4.97
C ALA A 142 5.27 21.51 -3.63
N ASN A 143 4.05 21.40 -3.10
CA ASN A 143 3.65 22.02 -1.83
C ASN A 143 3.43 20.99 -0.71
N SER A 144 4.02 19.80 -0.84
CA SER A 144 3.79 18.67 0.05
C SER A 144 5.09 18.03 0.52
N GLU A 145 5.04 17.42 1.70
CA GLU A 145 6.08 16.54 2.24
C GLU A 145 5.57 15.10 2.18
N ILE A 146 6.33 14.23 1.50
CA ILE A 146 5.98 12.83 1.26
C ILE A 146 7.08 11.94 1.83
N GLU A 147 6.73 11.08 2.78
CA GLU A 147 7.63 10.01 3.21
C GLU A 147 7.52 8.84 2.23
N VAL A 148 8.64 8.48 1.59
CA VAL A 148 8.76 7.24 0.82
C VAL A 148 9.41 6.21 1.72
N ALA A 149 8.79 5.03 1.88
CA ALA A 149 9.32 3.92 2.66
C ALA A 149 9.50 2.68 1.80
N LEU A 150 10.71 2.13 1.76
CA LEU A 150 11.01 0.82 1.18
C LEU A 150 11.07 -0.23 2.31
N ASP A 151 10.17 -1.20 2.25
CA ASP A 151 10.08 -2.28 3.23
C ASP A 151 10.52 -3.61 2.63
N LEU A 152 11.55 -4.21 3.23
CA LEU A 152 12.11 -5.51 2.84
C LEU A 152 12.14 -6.48 4.02
N GLY A 153 11.43 -7.60 3.91
CA GLY A 153 11.38 -8.61 4.96
C GLY A 153 10.31 -9.65 4.73
N GLN A 154 9.58 -10.00 5.78
CA GLN A 154 8.60 -11.08 5.72
C GLN A 154 7.49 -10.97 6.78
N ILE A 155 6.33 -11.52 6.43
CA ILE A 155 5.28 -11.93 7.35
C ILE A 155 5.60 -13.35 7.79
N THR A 156 5.49 -13.64 9.07
CA THR A 156 5.78 -14.96 9.64
C THR A 156 4.63 -15.44 10.53
N LEU A 157 4.31 -16.72 10.38
CA LEU A 157 3.34 -17.46 11.18
C LEU A 157 3.91 -18.86 11.41
N ASN A 158 4.34 -19.16 12.64
CA ASN A 158 5.01 -20.42 12.96
C ASN A 158 6.16 -20.72 11.99
N SER A 159 6.08 -21.81 11.22
CA SER A 159 7.05 -22.20 10.19
C SER A 159 6.76 -21.65 8.79
N GLN A 160 5.66 -20.93 8.60
CA GLN A 160 5.26 -20.34 7.33
C GLN A 160 5.74 -18.89 7.24
N SER A 161 6.12 -18.46 6.03
CA SER A 161 6.46 -17.06 5.77
C SER A 161 5.96 -16.59 4.40
N MET A 162 5.78 -15.28 4.27
CA MET A 162 5.43 -14.59 3.02
C MET A 162 6.29 -13.33 2.89
N PRO A 163 6.91 -13.06 1.74
CA PRO A 163 7.81 -11.90 1.59
C PRO A 163 7.07 -10.56 1.71
N ILE A 164 7.78 -9.58 2.26
CA ILE A 164 7.45 -8.15 2.24
C ILE A 164 8.51 -7.50 1.34
N GLN A 165 8.03 -6.89 0.26
CA GLN A 165 8.85 -6.16 -0.70
C GLN A 165 7.94 -5.09 -1.32
N GLU A 166 7.86 -3.96 -0.65
CA GLU A 166 6.89 -2.92 -0.96
C GLU A 166 7.46 -1.52 -0.77
N VAL A 167 6.92 -0.59 -1.56
CA VAL A 167 7.19 0.85 -1.47
C VAL A 167 5.89 1.51 -1.01
N GLU A 168 5.95 2.28 0.06
CA GLU A 168 4.83 3.07 0.59
C GLU A 168 5.18 4.56 0.43
N LEU A 169 4.23 5.36 -0.07
CA LEU A 169 4.32 6.82 -0.09
C LEU A 169 3.26 7.36 0.85
N GLU A 170 3.64 7.99 1.96
CA GLU A 170 2.74 8.58 2.93
C GLU A 170 2.85 10.11 2.89
N ILE A 171 1.71 10.80 2.82
CA ILE A 171 1.72 12.26 2.94
C ILE A 171 1.90 12.67 4.41
N LYS A 172 2.92 13.47 4.70
CA LYS A 172 3.14 14.03 6.04
C LYS A 172 2.53 15.42 6.16
N GLN A 173 2.64 16.20 5.09
CA GLN A 173 2.04 17.52 4.95
C GLN A 173 1.66 17.78 3.49
N GLY A 174 0.58 18.55 3.26
CA GLY A 174 0.20 19.01 1.93
C GLY A 174 -1.08 18.36 1.40
N ASN A 175 -1.12 18.01 0.12
CA ASN A 175 -2.33 17.52 -0.55
C ASN A 175 -2.13 16.20 -1.32
N LYS A 176 -3.22 15.46 -1.49
CA LYS A 176 -3.26 14.15 -2.16
C LYS A 176 -2.89 14.22 -3.65
N GLN A 177 -3.10 15.36 -4.32
CA GLN A 177 -2.78 15.49 -5.74
C GLN A 177 -1.25 15.46 -5.94
N ASP A 178 -0.49 16.11 -5.06
CA ASP A 178 0.98 16.06 -5.08
C ASP A 178 1.49 14.63 -4.84
N LEU A 179 0.87 13.88 -3.91
CA LEU A 179 1.18 12.46 -3.68
C LEU A 179 1.00 11.62 -4.96
N LEU A 180 -0.13 11.79 -5.66
CA LEU A 180 -0.41 11.06 -6.90
C LEU A 180 0.53 11.48 -8.05
N ASN A 181 0.86 12.77 -8.15
CA ASN A 181 1.80 13.27 -9.15
C ASN A 181 3.21 12.72 -8.93
N PHE A 182 3.67 12.69 -7.66
CA PHE A 182 4.97 12.10 -7.33
C PHE A 182 4.98 10.59 -7.56
N ALA A 183 3.88 9.89 -7.26
CA ALA A 183 3.74 8.48 -7.58
C ALA A 183 3.81 8.19 -9.09
N ILE A 184 3.26 9.09 -9.93
CA ILE A 184 3.37 9.01 -11.39
C ILE A 184 4.85 9.14 -11.81
N GLU A 185 5.60 10.06 -11.20
CA GLU A 185 7.04 10.20 -11.46
C GLU A 185 7.80 8.90 -11.14
N LEU A 186 7.49 8.25 -10.01
CA LEU A 186 8.12 6.99 -9.59
C LEU A 186 7.66 5.76 -10.41
N SER A 187 6.59 5.84 -11.20
CA SER A 187 6.08 4.69 -11.96
C SER A 187 7.08 4.13 -12.98
N ARG A 188 8.12 4.91 -13.34
CA ARG A 188 9.26 4.48 -14.18
C ARG A 188 10.11 3.36 -13.57
N PHE A 189 10.01 3.12 -12.26
CA PHE A 189 10.77 2.08 -11.54
C PHE A 189 10.01 0.76 -11.45
N ASN A 190 9.18 0.47 -12.45
CA ASN A 190 8.37 -0.75 -12.55
C ASN A 190 7.58 -1.06 -11.27
N LEU A 191 6.89 -0.06 -10.71
CA LEU A 191 6.09 -0.23 -9.50
C LEU A 191 4.73 -0.85 -9.86
N HIS A 192 4.25 -1.81 -9.06
CA HIS A 192 2.90 -2.36 -9.19
C HIS A 192 2.05 -1.88 -8.01
N LEU A 193 0.96 -1.13 -8.28
CA LEU A 193 0.00 -0.72 -7.24
C LEU A 193 -0.44 -1.94 -6.43
N PHE A 194 -0.54 -1.79 -5.11
CA PHE A 194 -0.78 -2.93 -4.24
C PHE A 194 -1.80 -2.62 -3.16
N SER A 195 -2.96 -3.26 -3.27
CA SER A 195 -4.12 -3.03 -2.39
C SER A 195 -4.03 -3.79 -1.08
N GLN A 196 -3.15 -4.78 -0.99
CA GLN A 196 -3.09 -5.69 0.15
C GLN A 196 -2.15 -5.19 1.25
N SER A 197 -2.74 -4.71 2.35
CA SER A 197 -1.99 -4.45 3.57
C SER A 197 -1.25 -5.69 4.08
N LYS A 198 -0.14 -5.46 4.80
CA LYS A 198 0.60 -6.52 5.50
C LYS A 198 -0.32 -7.32 6.43
N ALA A 199 -1.24 -6.65 7.14
CA ALA A 199 -2.27 -7.29 7.96
C ALA A 199 -3.18 -8.22 7.14
N SER A 200 -3.68 -7.76 5.99
CA SER A 200 -4.56 -8.59 5.12
C SER A 200 -3.85 -9.84 4.61
N ARG A 201 -2.57 -9.71 4.25
CA ARG A 201 -1.73 -10.85 3.86
C ARG A 201 -1.48 -11.81 5.04
N GLY A 202 -1.27 -11.29 6.24
CA GLY A 202 -1.11 -12.09 7.45
C GLY A 202 -2.36 -12.90 7.82
N TYR A 203 -3.56 -12.30 7.74
CA TYR A 203 -4.81 -13.04 7.90
C TYR A 203 -4.97 -14.14 6.85
N ARG A 204 -4.65 -13.84 5.58
CA ARG A 204 -4.70 -14.85 4.53
C ARG A 204 -3.73 -16.01 4.80
N LEU A 205 -2.52 -15.72 5.28
CA LEU A 205 -1.55 -16.73 5.66
C LEU A 205 -2.07 -17.57 6.84
N LEU A 206 -2.66 -16.92 7.85
CA LEU A 206 -3.27 -17.55 9.01
C LEU A 206 -4.38 -18.54 8.65
N ASP A 207 -5.27 -18.13 7.75
CA ASP A 207 -6.42 -18.93 7.34
C ASP A 207 -6.10 -19.90 6.19
N ASN A 208 -4.85 -19.93 5.73
CA ASN A 208 -4.41 -20.68 4.56
C ASN A 208 -5.32 -20.47 3.32
N LEU A 209 -5.75 -19.21 3.13
CA LEU A 209 -6.62 -18.82 2.04
C LEU A 209 -5.79 -18.42 0.80
N THR A 210 -6.37 -18.61 -0.38
CA THR A 210 -5.82 -18.08 -1.64
C THR A 210 -6.59 -16.84 -2.07
N LEU A 211 -6.01 -16.05 -2.98
CA LEU A 211 -6.76 -14.98 -3.63
C LEU A 211 -7.83 -15.59 -4.53
N THR A 212 -9.01 -14.97 -4.51
CA THR A 212 -10.13 -15.32 -5.38
C THR A 212 -10.47 -14.14 -6.28
N PRO A 213 -10.92 -14.40 -7.52
CA PRO A 213 -11.31 -13.34 -8.42
C PRO A 213 -12.61 -12.69 -7.93
N THR A 214 -12.72 -11.39 -8.13
CA THR A 214 -13.94 -10.63 -7.84
C THR A 214 -14.79 -10.54 -9.10
N VAL A 215 -16.12 -10.65 -8.95
CA VAL A 215 -17.06 -10.60 -10.07
C VAL A 215 -17.48 -9.15 -10.34
N LEU A 216 -17.52 -8.79 -11.62
CA LEU A 216 -17.97 -7.47 -12.05
C LEU A 216 -19.49 -7.32 -11.84
N SER A 217 -19.90 -6.34 -11.03
CA SER A 217 -21.31 -5.99 -10.82
C SER A 217 -21.73 -4.78 -11.66
N SER A 218 -23.03 -4.54 -11.81
CA SER A 218 -23.56 -3.35 -12.49
C SER A 218 -23.16 -2.05 -11.78
N GLN A 219 -23.09 -2.07 -10.45
CA GLN A 219 -22.67 -0.94 -9.63
C GLN A 219 -21.20 -0.57 -9.89
N ILE A 220 -20.32 -1.58 -9.98
CA ILE A 220 -18.88 -1.37 -10.28
C ILE A 220 -18.69 -0.73 -11.66
N LYS A 221 -19.52 -1.07 -12.66
CA LYS A 221 -19.41 -0.48 -14.01
C LYS A 221 -19.67 1.03 -14.06
N GLN A 222 -20.44 1.56 -13.09
CA GLN A 222 -20.84 2.96 -13.04
C GLN A 222 -19.97 3.81 -12.11
N ASP A 223 -19.14 3.17 -11.29
CA ASP A 223 -18.26 3.80 -10.32
C ASP A 223 -16.80 3.55 -10.68
N LEU A 224 -16.08 4.60 -11.07
CA LEU A 224 -14.66 4.50 -11.43
C LEU A 224 -13.78 4.02 -10.26
N ALA A 225 -14.12 4.38 -9.02
CA ALA A 225 -13.37 3.92 -7.84
C ALA A 225 -13.58 2.42 -7.61
N GLY A 226 -14.83 1.97 -7.69
CA GLY A 226 -15.19 0.55 -7.68
C GLY A 226 -14.53 -0.23 -8.81
N LEU A 227 -14.47 0.33 -10.03
CA LEU A 227 -13.82 -0.29 -11.17
C LEU A 227 -12.31 -0.46 -10.97
N LEU A 228 -11.63 0.56 -10.44
CA LEU A 228 -10.19 0.49 -10.14
C LEU A 228 -9.89 -0.53 -9.03
N ASN A 229 -10.74 -0.62 -8.01
CA ASN A 229 -10.66 -1.68 -6.99
C ASN A 229 -10.85 -3.08 -7.58
N PHE A 230 -11.88 -3.25 -8.42
CA PHE A 230 -12.15 -4.51 -9.13
C PHE A 230 -10.97 -4.93 -10.01
N TRP A 231 -10.39 -3.97 -10.75
CA TRP A 231 -9.19 -4.22 -11.55
C TRP A 231 -8.04 -4.66 -10.66
N GLN A 232 -7.69 -3.89 -9.63
CA GLN A 232 -6.52 -4.18 -8.80
C GLN A 232 -6.61 -5.54 -8.09
N GLN A 233 -7.78 -5.91 -7.57
CA GLN A 233 -7.99 -7.21 -6.92
C GLN A 233 -7.83 -8.39 -7.90
N ASN A 234 -8.37 -8.25 -9.12
CA ASN A 234 -8.28 -9.29 -10.13
C ASN A 234 -6.89 -9.37 -10.78
N GLU A 235 -6.15 -8.25 -10.87
CA GLU A 235 -4.74 -8.24 -11.29
C GLU A 235 -3.85 -8.98 -10.28
N GLU A 236 -4.05 -8.74 -8.97
CA GLU A 236 -3.35 -9.47 -7.90
C GLU A 236 -3.70 -10.97 -7.89
N TYR A 237 -4.96 -11.33 -8.13
CA TYR A 237 -5.38 -12.73 -8.33
C TYR A 237 -4.64 -13.35 -9.53
N ALA A 238 -4.62 -12.66 -10.67
CA ALA A 238 -4.00 -13.16 -11.88
C ALA A 238 -2.48 -13.33 -11.71
N LEU A 239 -1.81 -12.40 -11.02
CA LEU A 239 -0.40 -12.50 -10.65
C LEU A 239 -0.13 -13.72 -9.76
N ALA A 240 -0.97 -13.94 -8.74
CA ALA A 240 -0.78 -15.05 -7.80
C ALA A 240 -1.00 -16.44 -8.43
N ASN A 241 -1.85 -16.52 -9.46
CA ASN A 241 -2.20 -17.78 -10.13
C ASN A 241 -1.54 -17.93 -11.51
N ASN A 242 -0.81 -16.92 -11.97
CA ASN A 242 -0.23 -16.83 -13.31
C ASN A 242 -1.26 -17.07 -14.46
N ASP A 243 -2.49 -16.55 -14.29
CA ASP A 243 -3.58 -16.74 -15.25
C ASP A 243 -3.61 -15.62 -16.31
N LEU A 244 -2.80 -15.79 -17.36
CA LEU A 244 -2.65 -14.77 -18.41
C LEU A 244 -3.92 -14.60 -19.25
N ILE A 245 -4.68 -15.69 -19.45
CA ILE A 245 -5.91 -15.66 -20.25
C ILE A 245 -6.96 -14.83 -19.53
N PHE A 246 -7.17 -15.10 -18.24
CA PHE A 246 -8.05 -14.31 -17.39
C PHE A 246 -7.63 -12.83 -17.37
N TYR A 247 -6.33 -12.55 -17.20
CA TYR A 247 -5.85 -11.18 -17.13
C TYR A 247 -6.10 -10.39 -18.42
N LYS A 248 -5.87 -10.98 -19.59
CA LYS A 248 -6.18 -10.33 -20.87
C LYS A 248 -7.67 -10.04 -21.02
N GLN A 249 -8.53 -10.99 -20.63
CA GLN A 249 -9.98 -10.79 -20.65
C GLN A 249 -10.43 -9.68 -19.71
N LEU A 250 -9.85 -9.62 -18.50
CA LEU A 250 -10.06 -8.55 -17.54
C LEU A 250 -9.74 -7.18 -18.17
N LEU A 251 -8.56 -7.01 -18.75
CA LEU A 251 -8.14 -5.72 -19.32
C LEU A 251 -9.02 -5.28 -20.50
N ILE A 252 -9.46 -6.22 -21.36
CA ILE A 252 -10.42 -5.94 -22.43
C ILE A 252 -11.74 -5.43 -21.85
N GLN A 253 -12.26 -6.10 -20.82
CA GLN A 253 -13.50 -5.69 -20.15
C GLN A 253 -13.37 -4.32 -19.48
N ILE A 254 -12.25 -4.03 -18.81
CA ILE A 254 -11.96 -2.71 -18.24
C ILE A 254 -11.95 -1.64 -19.34
N ASN A 255 -11.25 -1.91 -20.45
CA ASN A 255 -11.16 -0.98 -21.57
C ASN A 255 -12.54 -0.62 -22.14
N GLU A 256 -13.41 -1.61 -22.37
CA GLU A 256 -14.78 -1.39 -22.87
C GLU A 256 -15.60 -0.47 -21.97
N ILE A 257 -15.42 -0.57 -20.65
CA ILE A 257 -16.10 0.28 -19.68
C ILE A 257 -15.53 1.70 -19.73
N LEU A 258 -14.20 1.85 -19.75
CA LEU A 258 -13.51 3.15 -19.70
C LEU A 258 -13.75 4.00 -20.96
N ILE A 259 -13.92 3.39 -22.15
CA ILE A 259 -14.24 4.12 -23.40
C ILE A 259 -15.48 5.02 -23.24
N ASN A 260 -16.44 4.61 -22.41
CA ASN A 260 -17.69 5.34 -22.21
C ASN A 260 -17.64 6.39 -21.08
N GLN A 261 -16.50 6.56 -20.41
CA GLN A 261 -16.39 7.36 -19.17
C GLN A 261 -15.92 8.81 -19.39
N ASN A 262 -15.78 9.27 -20.64
CA ASN A 262 -15.33 10.63 -21.01
C ASN A 262 -14.10 11.13 -20.21
N LEU A 263 -13.09 10.27 -20.09
CA LEU A 263 -11.89 10.52 -19.29
C LEU A 263 -11.00 11.58 -19.94
N GLN A 264 -10.44 12.48 -19.15
CA GLN A 264 -9.47 13.49 -19.60
C GLN A 264 -8.03 13.04 -19.31
N ILE A 265 -7.65 11.84 -19.78
CA ILE A 265 -6.40 11.13 -19.44
C ILE A 265 -5.60 10.75 -20.71
N GLU A 266 -5.65 11.60 -21.74
CA GLU A 266 -4.88 11.40 -22.97
C GLU A 266 -3.50 12.09 -22.88
N PRO A 267 -2.43 11.53 -23.47
CA PRO A 267 -2.39 10.35 -24.35
C PRO A 267 -2.27 8.98 -23.64
N GLU A 268 -2.19 8.95 -22.31
CA GLU A 268 -1.90 7.73 -21.54
C GLU A 268 -2.95 6.64 -21.71
N PHE A 269 -4.23 7.01 -21.85
CA PHE A 269 -5.28 6.02 -22.10
C PHE A 269 -5.05 5.28 -23.42
N LYS A 270 -4.77 6.01 -24.51
CA LYS A 270 -4.45 5.40 -25.80
C LYS A 270 -3.18 4.53 -25.75
N GLN A 271 -2.15 4.97 -25.04
CA GLN A 271 -0.92 4.18 -24.87
C GLN A 271 -1.20 2.87 -24.14
N TRP A 272 -1.99 2.92 -23.07
CA TRP A 272 -2.41 1.73 -22.33
C TRP A 272 -3.22 0.77 -23.22
N GLN A 273 -4.18 1.29 -23.98
CA GLN A 273 -4.97 0.49 -24.95
C GLN A 273 -4.09 -0.22 -25.99
N MET A 274 -3.09 0.48 -26.53
CA MET A 274 -2.17 -0.09 -27.51
C MET A 274 -1.27 -1.18 -26.93
N ALA A 275 -1.03 -1.18 -25.62
CA ALA A 275 -0.19 -2.16 -24.94
C ALA A 275 -0.93 -3.48 -24.62
N ILE A 276 -2.26 -3.46 -24.40
CA ILE A 276 -3.08 -4.66 -24.09
C ILE A 276 -2.84 -5.84 -25.05
N PRO A 277 -2.89 -5.69 -26.39
CA PRO A 277 -2.69 -6.81 -27.30
C PRO A 277 -1.26 -7.37 -27.29
N LEU A 278 -0.29 -6.62 -26.77
CA LEU A 278 1.13 -6.98 -26.75
C LEU A 278 1.54 -7.76 -25.49
N ILE A 279 0.64 -7.93 -24.52
CA ILE A 279 0.94 -8.59 -23.25
C ILE A 279 1.26 -10.07 -23.48
N ASP A 280 2.42 -10.52 -23.02
CA ASP A 280 2.83 -11.93 -22.97
C ASP A 280 3.15 -12.41 -21.54
N SER A 281 3.30 -11.47 -20.61
CA SER A 281 3.58 -11.70 -19.19
C SER A 281 2.76 -10.77 -18.31
N ILE A 282 1.99 -11.35 -17.38
CA ILE A 282 1.20 -10.59 -16.38
C ILE A 282 2.15 -9.75 -15.54
N LYS A 283 3.23 -10.36 -15.05
CA LYS A 283 4.20 -9.68 -14.18
C LYS A 283 4.84 -8.49 -14.88
N GLN A 284 5.25 -8.66 -16.14
CA GLN A 284 5.86 -7.57 -16.90
C GLN A 284 4.87 -6.41 -17.12
N PHE A 285 3.63 -6.70 -17.50
CA PHE A 285 2.66 -5.65 -17.77
C PHE A 285 2.10 -5.01 -16.48
N ALA A 286 1.82 -5.80 -15.43
CA ALA A 286 1.29 -5.27 -14.17
C ALA A 286 2.25 -4.29 -13.49
N TYR A 287 3.57 -4.53 -13.64
CA TYR A 287 4.61 -3.68 -13.07
C TYR A 287 5.05 -2.55 -14.01
N CYS A 288 4.73 -2.59 -15.31
CA CYS A 288 5.27 -1.60 -16.24
C CYS A 288 4.69 -0.19 -15.99
N GLU A 289 5.48 0.82 -16.36
CA GLU A 289 5.12 2.23 -16.25
C GLU A 289 3.76 2.53 -16.89
N VAL A 290 3.50 2.02 -18.10
CA VAL A 290 2.26 2.28 -18.84
C VAL A 290 1.02 1.87 -18.03
N ASN A 291 1.05 0.70 -17.38
CA ASN A 291 -0.08 0.21 -16.61
C ASN A 291 -0.25 0.98 -15.29
N THR A 292 0.86 1.17 -14.57
CA THR A 292 0.82 1.84 -13.26
C THR A 292 0.52 3.32 -13.38
N LYS A 293 1.15 4.02 -14.33
CA LYS A 293 0.88 5.43 -14.61
C LYS A 293 -0.59 5.64 -14.96
N PHE A 294 -1.17 4.81 -15.83
CA PHE A 294 -2.58 4.95 -16.19
C PHE A 294 -3.52 4.75 -15.00
N LYS A 295 -3.28 3.74 -14.14
CA LYS A 295 -4.06 3.54 -12.91
C LYS A 295 -3.94 4.74 -11.94
N LEU A 296 -2.75 5.33 -11.81
CA LEU A 296 -2.54 6.52 -10.98
C LEU A 296 -3.25 7.75 -11.53
N MET A 297 -3.22 7.97 -12.85
CA MET A 297 -3.94 9.08 -13.48
C MET A 297 -5.46 8.89 -13.38
N LEU A 298 -5.96 7.66 -13.50
CA LEU A 298 -7.37 7.34 -13.26
C LEU A 298 -7.75 7.66 -11.81
N MET A 299 -6.89 7.32 -10.86
CA MET A 299 -7.07 7.67 -9.45
C MET A 299 -7.08 9.19 -9.23
N ALA A 300 -6.20 9.95 -9.91
CA ALA A 300 -6.22 11.41 -9.85
C ALA A 300 -7.52 11.98 -10.42
N GLU A 301 -8.02 11.45 -11.54
CA GLU A 301 -9.28 11.87 -12.15
C GLU A 301 -10.49 11.59 -11.24
N ILE A 302 -10.49 10.46 -10.53
CA ILE A 302 -11.51 10.13 -9.51
C ILE A 302 -11.50 11.17 -8.38
N ASN A 303 -10.32 11.61 -7.94
CA ASN A 303 -10.17 12.56 -6.83
C ASN A 303 -10.44 14.03 -7.20
N LYS A 304 -10.61 14.37 -8.49
CA LYS A 304 -11.00 15.72 -8.92
C LYS A 304 -12.50 16.01 -8.76
N LYS A 305 -13.33 14.97 -8.67
CA LYS A 305 -14.80 15.04 -8.60
C LYS A 305 -15.28 15.02 -7.15
#